data_AF-N1S0R3-F1
#
_entry.id   AF-N1S0R3-F1
#
_cell.length_a   1.000
_cell.length_b   1.000
_cell.length_c   1.000
_cell.angle_alpha   90.00
_cell.angle_beta   90.00
_cell.angle_gamma   90.00
#
_symmetry.space_group_name_H-M   'P 1'
#
loop_
_entity.id
_entity.type
_entity.pdbx_description
1 polymer ?
#
loop_
_entity_poly.entity_id
_entity_poly.type
_entity_poly.pdbx_seq_one_letter_code
_entity_poly.pdbx_strand_id
1 'polypeptide(L)'
;MQIIRATQDMSAGTKLLLSYRTPCAFESYAQVQKHLSTWGFKCACDLCKSRSKEDKAALEKRRKICHEASDLLKTEVLQFNCAKARTVLKQLEKTYNGKSADKVGLELSELCFGMNDRYTDSGMHADFVRMIVKSLESLGFVIVAYVPGPTMSFICFSIWLNCTGKYLGSSPCMFSTTPSSRTNSLLVK
;
A
#
# COMPACT_ATOMS: atom_id res chain seq x y z
N MET A 1 -11.74 7.37 23.48
CA MET A 1 -10.62 6.41 23.61
C MET A 1 -9.79 6.48 22.35
N GLN A 2 -8.47 6.61 22.47
CA GLN A 2 -7.53 6.67 21.34
C GLN A 2 -6.58 5.47 21.43
N ILE A 3 -6.46 4.70 20.35
CA ILE A 3 -5.60 3.50 20.29
C ILE A 3 -4.41 3.82 19.38
N ILE A 4 -3.20 3.72 19.94
CA ILE A 4 -1.95 3.86 19.17
C ILE A 4 -1.32 2.47 19.06
N ARG A 5 -1.06 2.03 17.83
CA ARG A 5 -0.43 0.73 17.52
C ARG A 5 0.87 0.95 16.77
N ALA A 6 1.89 0.18 17.11
CA ALA A 6 3.08 0.09 16.28
C ALA A 6 2.70 -0.57 14.94
N THR A 7 3.17 0.00 13.83
CA THR A 7 2.93 -0.52 12.47
C THR A 7 4.13 -1.28 11.91
N GLN A 8 5.22 -1.36 12.67
CA GLN A 8 6.46 -2.04 12.34
C GLN A 8 7.19 -2.39 13.63
N ASP A 9 8.14 -3.33 13.55
CA ASP A 9 9.04 -3.61 14.66
C ASP A 9 9.92 -2.39 14.96
N MET A 10 10.15 -2.14 16.25
CA MET A 10 10.89 -0.98 16.72
C MET A 10 11.83 -1.40 17.86
N SER A 11 13.11 -1.09 17.75
CA SER A 11 14.05 -1.28 18.85
C SER A 11 13.78 -0.26 19.97
N ALA A 12 14.19 -0.60 21.19
CA ALA A 12 14.10 0.31 22.33
C ALA A 12 14.82 1.64 22.04
N GLY A 13 14.22 2.76 22.46
CA GLY A 13 14.74 4.10 22.21
C GLY A 13 14.42 4.68 20.84
N THR A 14 13.74 3.95 19.95
CA THR A 14 13.31 4.50 18.65
C THR A 14 12.22 5.55 18.84
N LYS A 15 12.39 6.71 18.18
CA LYS A 15 11.38 7.77 18.18
C LYS A 15 10.08 7.28 17.54
N LEU A 16 8.97 7.42 18.25
CA LEU A 16 7.64 7.20 17.71
C LEU A 16 7.28 8.33 16.76
N LEU A 17 6.88 7.99 15.53
CA LEU A 17 6.46 8.94 14.51
C LEU A 17 4.99 8.67 14.18
N LEU A 18 4.19 9.74 14.23
CA LEU A 18 2.77 9.73 13.87
C LEU A 18 2.57 10.71 12.73
N SER A 19 1.80 10.33 11.71
CA SER A 19 1.46 11.25 10.63
C SER A 19 0.41 12.24 11.12
N TYR A 20 0.71 13.54 11.04
CA TYR A 20 -0.28 14.58 11.38
C TYR A 20 -1.40 14.69 10.35
N ARG A 21 -1.19 14.17 9.13
CA ARG A 21 -2.19 14.11 8.08
C ARG A 21 -1.99 12.89 7.20
N THR A 22 -3.04 12.44 6.55
CA THR A 22 -2.94 11.43 5.50
C THR A 22 -2.21 12.01 4.28
N PRO A 23 -1.22 11.31 3.70
CA PRO A 23 -0.67 11.70 2.40
C PRO A 23 -1.76 11.72 1.33
N CYS A 24 -1.76 12.71 0.46
CA CYS A 24 -2.71 12.79 -0.66
C CYS A 24 -1.95 12.65 -1.98
N ALA A 25 -2.53 11.90 -2.92
CA ALA A 25 -1.99 11.72 -4.26
C ALA A 25 -1.87 13.03 -5.03
N PHE A 26 -0.90 13.08 -5.95
CA PHE A 26 -0.63 14.21 -6.84
C PHE A 26 -0.26 15.54 -6.16
N GLU A 27 0.08 15.51 -4.87
CA GLU A 27 0.59 16.66 -4.14
C GLU A 27 2.09 16.85 -4.39
N SER A 28 2.45 18.05 -4.81
CA SER A 28 3.85 18.48 -4.87
C SER A 28 4.44 18.69 -3.47
N TYR A 29 5.77 18.65 -3.36
CA TYR A 29 6.48 18.95 -2.12
C TYR A 29 6.07 20.30 -1.52
N ALA A 30 5.96 21.36 -2.34
CA ALA A 30 5.59 22.69 -1.88
C ALA A 30 4.19 22.73 -1.23
N GLN A 31 3.22 21.99 -1.79
CA GLN A 31 1.88 21.87 -1.21
C GLN A 31 1.93 21.17 0.15
N VAL A 32 2.68 20.06 0.27
CA VAL A 32 2.84 19.35 1.55
C VAL A 32 3.42 20.27 2.62
N GLN A 33 4.51 21.00 2.30
CA GLN A 33 5.15 21.90 3.26
C GLN A 33 4.24 23.06 3.66
N LYS A 34 3.45 23.60 2.73
CA LYS A 34 2.44 24.63 3.03
C LYS A 34 1.36 24.10 3.98
N HIS A 35 0.89 22.87 3.79
CA HIS A 35 -0.10 22.27 4.70
C HIS A 35 0.46 21.97 6.10
N LEU A 36 1.75 21.67 6.20
CA LEU A 36 2.41 21.40 7.48
C LEU A 36 2.97 22.64 8.16
N SER A 37 2.96 23.81 7.51
CA SER A 37 3.58 25.02 8.04
C SER A 37 2.91 25.51 9.33
N THR A 38 1.64 25.18 9.56
CA THR A 38 0.91 25.48 10.81
C THR A 38 1.55 24.83 12.04
N TRP A 39 2.34 23.77 11.85
CA TRP A 39 3.03 23.04 12.91
C TRP A 39 4.48 23.51 13.14
N GLY A 40 4.96 24.49 12.37
CA GLY A 40 6.29 25.10 12.59
C GLY A 40 7.49 24.21 12.19
N PHE A 41 7.30 23.17 11.39
CA PHE A 41 8.40 22.31 10.91
C PHE A 41 8.34 22.08 9.40
N LYS A 42 9.46 21.64 8.81
CA LYS A 42 9.52 21.14 7.43
C LYS A 42 9.64 19.61 7.45
N CYS A 43 8.76 18.92 6.73
CA CYS A 43 8.78 17.47 6.68
C CYS A 43 9.88 16.97 5.75
N ALA A 44 10.73 16.06 6.25
CA ALA A 44 11.82 15.44 5.52
C ALA A 44 11.70 13.90 5.47
N CYS A 45 10.48 13.36 5.60
CA CYS A 45 10.23 11.93 5.41
C CYS A 45 10.57 11.50 3.97
N ASP A 46 10.70 10.20 3.72
CA ASP A 46 11.17 9.74 2.40
C ASP A 46 10.18 10.01 1.28
N LEU A 47 8.87 10.08 1.58
CA LEU A 47 7.86 10.57 0.65
C LEU A 47 8.08 12.06 0.31
N CYS A 48 8.47 12.88 1.28
CA CYS A 48 8.80 14.29 1.01
C CYS A 48 10.12 14.40 0.22
N LYS A 49 11.10 13.54 0.49
CA LYS A 49 12.36 13.48 -0.28
C LYS A 49 12.15 13.02 -1.72
N SER A 50 11.21 12.10 -1.98
CA SER A 50 10.87 11.70 -3.34
C SER A 50 10.17 12.85 -4.07
N ARG A 51 9.16 13.47 -3.45
CA ARG A 51 8.44 14.64 -3.99
C ARG A 51 9.34 15.85 -4.24
N SER A 52 10.38 16.07 -3.44
CA SER A 52 11.30 17.20 -3.63
C SER A 52 12.21 17.04 -4.84
N LYS A 53 12.44 15.79 -5.29
CA LYS A 53 13.25 15.47 -6.49
C LYS A 53 12.39 15.25 -7.72
N GLU A 54 11.07 15.30 -7.56
CA GLU A 54 10.11 15.00 -8.61
C GLU A 54 9.90 16.19 -9.53
N ASP A 55 9.91 15.91 -10.83
CA ASP A 55 9.59 16.90 -11.84
C ASP A 55 8.06 17.13 -11.94
N LYS A 56 7.66 18.39 -12.12
CA LYS A 56 6.25 18.77 -12.26
C LYS A 56 5.61 18.12 -13.48
N ALA A 57 6.33 17.96 -14.59
CA ALA A 57 5.78 17.33 -15.79
C ALA A 57 5.56 15.82 -15.56
N ALA A 58 6.42 15.15 -14.79
CA ALA A 58 6.20 13.77 -14.37
C ALA A 58 4.93 13.62 -13.51
N LEU A 59 4.72 14.51 -12.54
CA LEU A 59 3.52 14.51 -11.69
C LEU A 59 2.23 14.74 -12.51
N GLU A 60 2.26 15.70 -13.45
CA GLU A 60 1.13 15.97 -14.35
C GLU A 60 0.86 14.79 -15.29
N LYS A 61 1.90 14.12 -15.79
CA LYS A 61 1.76 12.90 -16.59
C LYS A 61 1.04 11.80 -15.81
N ARG A 62 1.39 11.59 -14.54
CA ARG A 62 0.68 10.63 -13.67
C ARG A 62 -0.77 11.00 -13.48
N ARG A 63 -1.07 12.27 -13.23
CA ARG A 63 -2.44 12.78 -13.09
C ARG A 63 -3.30 12.44 -14.30
N LYS A 64 -2.78 12.64 -15.52
CA LYS A 64 -3.47 12.29 -16.77
C LYS A 64 -3.73 10.79 -16.90
N ILE A 65 -2.72 9.97 -16.59
CA ILE A 65 -2.86 8.49 -16.64
C ILE A 65 -3.91 8.02 -15.62
N CYS A 66 -3.88 8.53 -14.39
CA CYS A 66 -4.87 8.16 -13.37
C CYS A 66 -6.27 8.68 -13.69
N HIS A 67 -6.40 9.80 -14.39
CA HIS A 67 -7.71 10.25 -14.91
C HIS A 67 -8.26 9.26 -15.93
N GLU A 68 -7.46 8.84 -16.92
CA GLU A 68 -7.87 7.80 -17.88
C GLU A 68 -8.29 6.51 -17.17
N ALA A 69 -7.53 6.13 -16.14
CA ALA A 69 -7.84 4.95 -15.34
C ALA A 69 -9.16 5.10 -14.56
N SER A 70 -9.42 6.29 -14.01
CA SER A 70 -10.69 6.60 -13.32
C SER A 70 -11.89 6.45 -14.27
N ASP A 71 -11.75 6.92 -15.52
CA ASP A 71 -12.82 6.79 -16.51
C ASP A 71 -13.08 5.32 -16.87
N LEU A 72 -12.03 4.50 -16.94
CA LEU A 72 -12.18 3.06 -17.11
C LEU A 72 -12.86 2.39 -15.91
N LEU A 73 -12.59 2.84 -14.69
CA LEU A 73 -13.24 2.31 -13.48
C LEU A 73 -14.71 2.67 -13.40
N LYS A 74 -15.18 3.72 -14.08
CA LYS A 74 -16.60 4.11 -14.12
C LYS A 74 -17.44 3.28 -15.10
N THR A 75 -16.82 2.48 -15.98
CA THR A 75 -17.59 1.65 -16.90
C THR A 75 -18.38 0.57 -16.16
N GLU A 76 -19.49 0.14 -16.75
CA GLU A 76 -20.24 -1.02 -16.26
C GLU A 76 -19.34 -2.27 -16.19
N VAL A 77 -19.64 -3.18 -15.25
CA VAL A 77 -18.83 -4.39 -15.00
C VAL A 77 -18.63 -5.21 -16.28
N LEU A 78 -19.71 -5.44 -17.04
CA LEU A 78 -19.66 -6.21 -18.29
C LEU A 78 -18.85 -5.53 -19.40
N GLN A 79 -18.64 -4.21 -19.30
CA GLN A 79 -17.89 -3.41 -20.27
C GLN A 79 -16.46 -3.09 -19.79
N PHE A 80 -16.08 -3.59 -18.61
CA PHE A 80 -14.78 -3.30 -18.03
C PHE A 80 -13.66 -3.96 -18.85
N ASN A 81 -12.82 -3.13 -19.46
CA ASN A 81 -11.74 -3.61 -20.30
C ASN A 81 -10.47 -3.88 -19.46
N CYS A 82 -10.34 -5.10 -18.97
CA CYS A 82 -9.18 -5.56 -18.20
C CYS A 82 -7.84 -5.40 -18.94
N ALA A 83 -7.82 -5.56 -20.27
CA ALA A 83 -6.60 -5.38 -21.05
C ALA A 83 -6.15 -3.91 -21.08
N LYS A 84 -7.11 -2.98 -21.22
CA LYS A 84 -6.85 -1.54 -21.11
C LYS A 84 -6.41 -1.17 -19.70
N ALA A 85 -7.05 -1.71 -18.66
CA ALA A 85 -6.68 -1.47 -17.26
C ALA A 85 -5.21 -1.84 -17.00
N ARG A 86 -4.78 -3.03 -17.45
CA ARG A 86 -3.38 -3.48 -17.35
C ARG A 86 -2.43 -2.57 -18.12
N THR A 87 -2.85 -2.04 -19.26
CA THR A 87 -2.02 -1.13 -20.07
C THR A 87 -1.81 0.21 -19.39
N VAL A 88 -2.89 0.82 -18.88
CA VAL A 88 -2.85 2.08 -18.13
C VAL A 88 -1.99 1.93 -16.87
N LEU A 89 -2.12 0.81 -16.17
CA LEU A 89 -1.28 0.52 -15.00
C LEU A 89 0.20 0.46 -15.36
N LYS A 90 0.57 -0.26 -16.43
CA LYS A 90 1.96 -0.32 -16.92
C LYS A 90 2.50 1.04 -17.34
N GLN A 91 1.65 1.92 -17.89
CA GLN A 91 2.06 3.29 -18.21
C GLN A 91 2.35 4.09 -16.95
N LEU A 92 1.52 3.95 -15.90
CA LEU A 92 1.73 4.60 -14.61
C LEU A 92 3.03 4.12 -13.96
N GLU A 93 3.28 2.82 -13.93
CA GLU A 93 4.53 2.24 -13.39
C GLU A 93 5.78 2.83 -14.05
N LYS A 94 5.76 2.98 -15.37
CA LYS A 94 6.89 3.56 -16.13
C LYS A 94 7.19 5.02 -15.76
N THR A 95 6.27 5.71 -15.09
CA THR A 95 6.53 7.08 -14.60
C THR A 95 7.33 7.12 -13.29
N TYR A 96 7.51 5.98 -12.62
CA TYR A 96 8.36 5.86 -11.46
C TYR A 96 9.72 5.31 -11.89
N ASN A 97 10.74 6.17 -11.89
CA ASN A 97 12.12 5.76 -12.22
C ASN A 97 12.71 4.94 -11.06
N GLY A 98 13.12 3.68 -11.27
CA GLY A 98 13.81 2.84 -10.29
C GLY A 98 13.10 1.51 -9.99
N LYS A 99 13.67 0.69 -9.09
CA LYS A 99 12.97 -0.50 -8.54
C LYS A 99 11.88 -0.02 -7.58
N SER A 100 10.70 -0.65 -7.63
CA SER A 100 9.50 -0.26 -6.85
C SER A 100 9.75 -0.11 -5.33
N ALA A 101 10.70 -0.87 -4.78
CA ALA A 101 11.00 -0.90 -3.35
C ALA A 101 11.56 0.43 -2.77
N ASP A 102 12.18 1.29 -3.59
CA ASP A 102 12.88 2.48 -3.07
C ASP A 102 12.02 3.76 -3.04
N LYS A 103 10.82 3.72 -3.62
CA LYS A 103 9.97 4.91 -3.79
C LYS A 103 8.51 4.60 -3.53
N VAL A 104 7.94 5.26 -2.52
CA VAL A 104 6.49 5.24 -2.25
C VAL A 104 5.75 5.82 -3.45
N GLY A 105 5.08 4.96 -4.21
CA GLY A 105 4.23 5.27 -5.35
C GLY A 105 2.77 5.36 -4.94
N LEU A 106 2.40 6.43 -4.24
CA LEU A 106 1.05 6.60 -3.67
C LEU A 106 -0.05 6.49 -4.75
N GLU A 107 0.15 7.14 -5.89
CA GLU A 107 -0.81 7.13 -7.00
C GLU A 107 -0.95 5.73 -7.63
N LEU A 108 0.15 4.97 -7.69
CA LEU A 108 0.15 3.59 -8.16
C LEU A 108 -0.62 2.67 -7.20
N SER A 109 -0.41 2.86 -5.88
CA SER A 109 -1.13 2.11 -4.86
C SER A 109 -2.63 2.36 -4.93
N GLU A 110 -3.03 3.63 -4.96
CA GLU A 110 -4.44 4.03 -5.02
C GLU A 110 -5.12 3.46 -6.27
N LEU A 111 -4.44 3.50 -7.43
CA LEU A 111 -5.00 2.94 -8.64
C LEU A 111 -5.13 1.42 -8.59
N CYS A 112 -4.13 0.71 -8.06
CA CYS A 112 -4.22 -0.75 -7.88
C CYS A 112 -5.41 -1.11 -6.97
N PHE A 113 -5.60 -0.40 -5.86
CA PHE A 113 -6.74 -0.61 -4.96
C PHE A 113 -8.07 -0.36 -5.66
N GLY A 114 -8.20 0.74 -6.42
CA GLY A 114 -9.43 1.05 -7.14
C GLY A 114 -9.83 0.03 -8.20
N MET A 115 -8.88 -0.75 -8.72
CA MET A 115 -9.16 -1.83 -9.68
C MET A 115 -9.66 -3.13 -9.03
N ASN A 116 -9.50 -3.31 -7.72
CA ASN A 116 -9.76 -4.58 -7.05
C ASN A 116 -11.22 -5.03 -7.14
N ASP A 117 -12.17 -4.11 -6.97
CA ASP A 117 -13.60 -4.41 -7.06
C ASP A 117 -13.95 -4.95 -8.46
N ARG A 118 -13.40 -4.32 -9.51
CA ARG A 118 -13.63 -4.74 -10.90
C ARG A 118 -13.08 -6.13 -11.22
N TYR A 119 -11.89 -6.47 -10.72
CA TYR A 119 -11.34 -7.83 -10.88
C TYR A 119 -12.12 -8.87 -10.09
N THR A 120 -12.68 -8.49 -8.93
CA THR A 120 -13.53 -9.38 -8.13
C THR A 120 -14.85 -9.66 -8.84
N ASP A 121 -15.54 -8.61 -9.30
CA ASP A 121 -16.80 -8.70 -10.03
C ASP A 121 -16.66 -9.50 -11.34
N SER A 122 -15.48 -9.43 -11.98
CA SER A 122 -15.17 -10.16 -13.21
C SER A 122 -14.69 -11.60 -12.99
N GLY A 123 -14.64 -12.10 -11.74
CA GLY A 123 -14.15 -13.45 -11.40
C GLY A 123 -12.64 -13.64 -11.61
N MET A 124 -11.86 -12.57 -11.75
CA MET A 124 -10.43 -12.58 -12.06
C MET A 124 -9.58 -12.57 -10.79
N HIS A 125 -9.78 -13.54 -9.90
CA HIS A 125 -9.17 -13.58 -8.57
C HIS A 125 -7.63 -13.53 -8.59
N ALA A 126 -6.99 -14.16 -9.58
CA ALA A 126 -5.53 -14.11 -9.70
C ALA A 126 -5.02 -12.69 -9.99
N ASP A 127 -5.74 -11.90 -10.79
CA ASP A 127 -5.41 -10.50 -11.04
C ASP A 127 -5.69 -9.63 -9.82
N PHE A 128 -6.78 -9.89 -9.10
CA PHE A 128 -7.06 -9.25 -7.82
C PHE A 128 -5.90 -9.42 -6.82
N VAL A 129 -5.43 -10.65 -6.60
CA VAL A 129 -4.29 -10.90 -5.70
C VAL A 129 -3.04 -10.18 -6.18
N ARG A 130 -2.76 -10.21 -7.49
CA ARG A 130 -1.63 -9.46 -8.07
C ARG A 130 -1.74 -7.95 -7.81
N MET A 131 -2.93 -7.36 -7.92
CA MET A 131 -3.13 -5.93 -7.67
C MET A 131 -2.96 -5.57 -6.21
N ILE A 132 -3.44 -6.40 -5.28
CA ILE A 132 -3.21 -6.19 -3.85
C ILE A 132 -1.73 -6.23 -3.52
N VAL A 133 -1.01 -7.28 -3.93
CA VAL A 133 0.43 -7.40 -3.67
C VAL A 133 1.16 -6.17 -4.22
N LYS A 134 0.85 -5.79 -5.45
CA LYS A 134 1.45 -4.63 -6.11
C LYS A 134 1.13 -3.29 -5.43
N SER A 135 -0.09 -3.13 -4.92
CA SER A 135 -0.48 -1.93 -4.17
C SER A 135 0.37 -1.79 -2.90
N LEU A 136 0.55 -2.88 -2.16
CA LEU A 136 1.37 -2.91 -0.95
C LEU A 136 2.85 -2.70 -1.27
N GLU A 137 3.38 -3.36 -2.30
CA GLU A 137 4.76 -3.13 -2.75
C GLU A 137 5.01 -1.67 -3.15
N SER A 138 4.04 -1.02 -3.81
CA SER A 138 4.15 0.39 -4.18
C SER A 138 4.12 1.35 -2.97
N LEU A 139 3.61 0.90 -1.83
CA LEU A 139 3.69 1.64 -0.57
C LEU A 139 5.02 1.38 0.18
N GLY A 140 5.84 0.45 -0.29
CA GLY A 140 7.12 0.08 0.32
C GLY A 140 7.07 -1.19 1.17
N PHE A 141 5.97 -1.95 1.14
CA PHE A 141 5.90 -3.24 1.82
C PHE A 141 6.68 -4.31 1.04
N VAL A 142 7.39 -5.17 1.75
CA VAL A 142 8.02 -6.37 1.18
C VAL A 142 7.15 -7.56 1.54
N ILE A 143 6.56 -8.21 0.53
CA ILE A 143 5.71 -9.39 0.71
C ILE A 143 6.53 -10.63 0.36
N VAL A 144 6.71 -11.51 1.34
CA VAL A 144 7.41 -12.79 1.16
C VAL A 144 6.39 -13.91 1.28
N ALA A 145 6.26 -14.72 0.24
CA ALA A 145 5.47 -15.94 0.30
C ALA A 145 6.28 -17.05 0.98
N TYR A 146 5.69 -17.67 2.00
CA TYR A 146 6.25 -18.87 2.63
C TYR A 146 5.38 -20.07 2.29
N VAL A 147 5.96 -21.09 1.66
CA VAL A 147 5.29 -22.38 1.47
C VAL A 147 5.65 -23.23 2.68
N PRO A 148 4.68 -23.61 3.54
CA PRO A 148 4.96 -24.52 4.64
C PRO A 148 5.48 -25.85 4.08
N GLY A 149 6.56 -26.37 4.66
CA GLY A 149 7.16 -27.65 4.27
C GLY A 149 6.18 -28.84 4.41
N PRO A 150 6.58 -30.06 3.98
CA PRO A 150 5.70 -31.23 3.83
C PRO A 150 4.95 -31.69 5.08
N THR A 151 5.27 -31.13 6.25
CA THR A 151 4.70 -31.48 7.55
C THR A 151 3.87 -30.33 8.11
N MET A 152 2.82 -29.89 7.43
CA MET A 152 1.68 -29.23 8.07
C MET A 152 0.48 -29.18 7.11
N SER A 153 -0.56 -29.96 7.40
CA SER A 153 -1.80 -30.08 6.61
C SER A 153 -2.75 -28.88 6.75
N PHE A 154 -2.24 -27.69 7.02
CA PHE A 154 -3.02 -26.45 7.05
C PHE A 154 -2.20 -25.31 6.47
N ILE A 155 -2.71 -24.69 5.40
CA ILE A 155 -2.14 -23.47 4.82
C ILE A 155 -2.33 -22.35 5.86
N CYS A 156 -1.29 -22.08 6.65
CA CYS A 156 -1.25 -20.94 7.54
C CYS A 156 -0.57 -19.78 6.80
N PHE A 157 -1.35 -18.80 6.34
CA PHE A 157 -0.80 -17.53 5.85
C PHE A 157 -0.16 -16.78 7.03
N SER A 158 1.10 -17.05 7.28
CA SER A 158 1.93 -16.29 8.21
C SER A 158 2.62 -15.18 7.42
N ILE A 159 2.09 -13.96 7.46
CA ILE A 159 2.75 -12.80 6.86
C ILE A 159 3.90 -12.40 7.79
N TRP A 160 5.13 -12.76 7.42
CA TRP A 160 6.35 -12.25 8.07
C TRP A 160 6.75 -10.93 7.39
N LEU A 161 6.65 -9.80 8.10
CA LEU A 161 7.19 -8.52 7.64
C LEU A 161 8.70 -8.50 7.90
N ASN A 162 9.51 -8.82 6.88
CA ASN A 162 10.90 -8.35 6.82
C ASN A 162 10.93 -7.05 6.02
N CYS A 163 10.55 -5.95 6.67
CA CYS A 163 10.61 -4.62 6.07
C CYS A 163 11.88 -3.90 6.56
N THR A 164 12.87 -3.81 5.68
CA THR A 164 13.92 -2.80 5.77
C THR A 164 13.31 -1.42 5.54
N GLY A 165 12.67 -0.89 6.58
CA GLY A 165 12.20 0.48 6.75
C GLY A 165 11.28 1.06 5.67
N LYS A 166 10.08 1.50 6.10
CA LYS A 166 9.39 2.78 5.73
C LYS A 166 7.89 2.66 5.35
N TYR A 167 7.08 3.27 6.24
CA TYR A 167 5.79 3.99 6.07
C TYR A 167 4.41 3.30 5.92
N LEU A 168 3.54 3.82 6.80
CA LEU A 168 2.12 4.20 6.70
C LEU A 168 1.03 3.12 6.58
N GLY A 169 0.21 3.06 7.64
CA GLY A 169 -1.07 2.37 7.67
C GLY A 169 -2.26 3.29 7.43
N SER A 170 -3.35 2.65 6.99
CA SER A 170 -4.73 3.05 7.24
C SER A 170 -5.67 1.82 7.15
N SER A 171 -6.58 1.76 8.13
CA SER A 171 -7.84 1.00 8.20
C SER A 171 -7.84 -0.46 8.75
N PRO A 172 -8.91 -0.87 9.47
CA PRO A 172 -8.88 -1.98 10.41
C PRO A 172 -9.43 -3.26 9.78
N CYS A 173 -8.56 -4.24 9.55
CA CYS A 173 -9.01 -5.62 9.44
C CYS A 173 -9.08 -6.20 10.87
N MET A 174 -10.29 -6.39 11.37
CA MET A 174 -10.56 -7.27 12.50
C MET A 174 -10.09 -8.67 12.12
N PHE A 175 -8.93 -9.08 12.61
CA PHE A 175 -8.60 -10.49 12.83
C PHE A 175 -8.02 -10.59 14.24
N SER A 176 -8.89 -10.95 15.18
CA SER A 176 -8.48 -11.42 16.49
C SER A 176 -7.89 -12.81 16.34
N THR A 177 -6.59 -12.95 16.48
CA THR A 177 -5.98 -14.22 16.89
C THR A 177 -4.81 -13.93 17.81
N THR A 178 -5.09 -13.83 19.10
CA THR A 178 -4.09 -14.12 20.14
C THR A 178 -3.74 -15.60 20.06
N PRO A 179 -2.46 -15.97 20.13
CA PRO A 179 -2.04 -17.19 20.79
C PRO A 179 -1.52 -16.79 22.17
N SER A 180 -2.38 -16.90 23.19
CA SER A 180 -1.92 -16.96 24.57
C SER A 180 -1.16 -18.27 24.73
N SER A 181 0.16 -18.20 24.87
CA SER A 181 0.96 -19.30 25.39
C SER A 181 0.65 -19.45 26.88
N ARG A 182 -0.36 -20.27 27.18
CA ARG A 182 -0.43 -20.97 28.45
C ARG A 182 -1.20 -22.26 28.27
N THR A 183 -0.43 -23.34 28.26
CA THR A 183 -0.82 -24.69 28.59
C THR A 183 -1.91 -24.70 29.65
N ASN A 184 -3.09 -25.19 29.29
CA ASN A 184 -3.87 -26.09 30.12
C ASN A 184 -4.83 -26.87 29.23
N SER A 185 -4.54 -28.16 29.16
CA SER A 185 -5.44 -29.23 28.77
C SER A 185 -6.84 -29.05 29.35
N LEU A 186 -7.87 -29.23 28.52
CA LEU A 186 -9.13 -29.87 28.91
C LEU A 186 -9.88 -30.33 27.65
N LEU A 187 -9.84 -31.65 27.45
CA LEU A 187 -10.75 -32.45 26.63
C LEU A 187 -12.15 -32.38 27.22
N VAL A 188 -13.17 -32.04 26.43
CA VAL A 188 -14.54 -32.54 26.63
C VAL A 188 -15.20 -32.72 25.25
N LYS A 189 -15.89 -33.85 25.14
CA LYS A 189 -16.46 -34.56 23.98
C LYS A 189 -17.17 -33.72 22.91
#